data_AF-A0AAU7QE46-F1
#
_entry.id   AF-A0AAU7QE46-F1
#
_cell.length_a   1.000
_cell.length_b   1.000
_cell.length_c   1.000
_cell.angle_alpha   90.00
_cell.angle_beta   90.00
_cell.angle_gamma   90.00
#
_symmetry.space_group_name_H-M   'P 1'
#
loop_
_entity.id
_entity.type
_entity.pdbx_description
1 polymer ?
#
loop_
_entity_poly.entity_id
_entity_poly.type
_entity_poly.pdbx_seq_one_letter_code
_entity_poly.pdbx_strand_id
1 'polypeptide(L)'
;MKAHLMFKDKDFSLVEDISEQDGILINDLELDVLFNALSAGDKLIYSVARHACLSGLTTVEEIKFRQDILSDAIRYPEVIKNIYNLTGECIEMEKKTLNFGLFSNYPSSVLHSAINVLKFYFSNLKALRNMADRYITEFTSEGFVQFFSMLQKELDEGYLATVSGHLQLLKFHSGVLISARLGQGNSGTNYVLRRFPPARGNWLVRLFSPDLLFIPYISLLGMRMAPEH
;
A
#
# COMPACT_ATOMS: atom_id res chain seq x y z
N MET A 1 5.82 -0.67 8.58
CA MET A 1 6.25 0.75 8.60
C MET A 1 5.39 1.51 9.59
N LYS A 2 6.00 2.29 10.48
CA LYS A 2 5.33 3.15 11.47
C LYS A 2 5.95 4.53 11.40
N ALA A 3 5.14 5.58 11.29
CA ALA A 3 5.65 6.91 10.94
C ALA A 3 6.30 7.67 12.11
N HIS A 4 5.88 7.41 13.36
CA HIS A 4 6.43 8.01 14.58
C HIS A 4 6.56 9.54 14.54
N LEU A 5 5.58 10.24 13.94
CA LEU A 5 5.59 11.70 13.81
C LEU A 5 4.89 12.45 14.96
N MET A 6 4.06 11.76 15.75
CA MET A 6 3.42 12.36 16.92
C MET A 6 4.14 12.01 18.22
N PHE A 7 4.75 10.81 18.25
CA PHE A 7 5.55 10.31 19.36
C PHE A 7 6.71 9.51 18.82
N LYS A 8 7.84 9.58 19.53
CA LYS A 8 9.08 8.90 19.17
C LYS A 8 8.96 7.38 19.24
N ASP A 9 8.41 6.87 20.34
CA ASP A 9 8.48 5.44 20.70
C ASP A 9 7.10 4.75 20.75
N LYS A 10 6.01 5.45 20.40
CA LYS A 10 4.65 4.91 20.42
C LYS A 10 3.84 5.34 19.20
N ASP A 11 2.78 4.59 18.90
CA ASP A 11 1.84 4.92 17.84
C ASP A 11 0.81 5.95 18.31
N PHE A 12 0.32 6.76 17.37
CA PHE A 12 -0.81 7.65 17.61
C PHE A 12 -2.10 6.92 17.24
N SER A 13 -2.92 6.61 18.24
CA SER A 13 -4.16 5.84 18.08
C SER A 13 -5.37 6.77 18.16
N LEU A 14 -6.24 6.73 17.14
CA LEU A 14 -7.48 7.53 17.11
C LEU A 14 -8.67 6.86 17.83
N VAL A 15 -8.44 5.74 18.51
CA VAL A 15 -9.49 4.84 19.02
C VAL A 15 -9.78 5.06 20.51
N GLU A 16 -9.08 5.97 21.18
CA GLU A 16 -9.34 6.24 22.59
C GLU A 16 -10.67 6.99 22.78
N ASP A 17 -11.53 6.41 23.62
CA ASP A 17 -12.81 7.02 23.98
C ASP A 17 -12.58 8.34 24.70
N ILE A 18 -13.30 9.36 24.24
CA ILE A 18 -13.32 10.70 24.83
C ILE A 18 -13.90 10.56 26.23
N SER A 19 -13.14 10.96 27.24
CA SER A 19 -13.64 10.95 28.61
C SER A 19 -14.72 12.02 28.80
N GLU A 20 -15.57 11.88 29.82
CA GLU A 20 -16.54 12.93 30.17
C GLU A 20 -15.84 14.28 30.45
N GLN A 21 -14.61 14.23 30.99
CA GLN A 21 -13.80 15.42 31.27
C GLN A 21 -13.40 16.14 29.98
N ASP A 22 -13.04 15.40 28.94
CA ASP A 22 -12.73 15.97 27.62
C ASP A 22 -13.96 16.63 27.00
N GLY A 23 -15.15 16.06 27.19
CA GLY A 23 -16.41 16.65 26.74
C GLY A 23 -16.70 18.00 27.39
N ILE A 24 -16.42 18.13 28.70
CA ILE A 24 -16.53 19.41 29.42
C ILE A 24 -15.53 20.42 28.86
N LEU A 25 -14.26 20.02 28.70
CA LEU A 25 -13.21 20.89 28.18
C LEU A 25 -13.50 21.43 26.78
N ILE A 26 -14.04 20.59 25.89
CA ILE A 26 -14.43 20.99 24.54
C ILE A 26 -15.52 22.06 24.59
N ASN A 27 -16.53 21.87 25.43
CA ASN A 27 -17.65 22.80 25.55
C ASN A 27 -17.22 24.12 26.21
N ASP A 28 -16.48 24.05 27.33
CA ASP A 28 -16.06 25.22 28.10
C ASP A 28 -15.14 26.15 27.30
N LEU A 29 -14.29 25.59 26.44
CA LEU A 29 -13.34 26.34 25.61
C LEU A 29 -13.82 26.51 24.15
N GLU A 30 -15.04 26.07 23.82
CA GLU A 30 -15.61 26.05 22.46
C GLU A 30 -14.63 25.48 21.40
N LEU A 31 -13.87 24.44 21.77
CA LEU A 31 -12.80 23.90 20.91
C LEU A 31 -13.31 23.34 19.59
N ASP A 32 -14.59 22.97 19.52
CA ASP A 32 -15.22 22.49 18.30
C ASP A 32 -15.17 23.53 17.18
N VAL A 33 -15.26 24.83 17.49
CA VAL A 33 -15.10 25.90 16.49
C VAL A 33 -13.70 25.86 15.89
N LEU A 34 -12.68 25.68 16.72
CA LEU A 34 -11.28 25.59 16.29
C LEU A 34 -11.04 24.32 15.47
N PHE A 35 -11.53 23.17 15.89
CA PHE A 35 -11.38 21.91 15.13
C PHE A 35 -12.05 21.98 13.76
N ASN A 36 -13.23 22.60 13.67
CA ASN A 36 -13.91 22.83 12.39
C ASN A 36 -13.11 23.78 11.49
N ALA A 37 -12.56 24.87 12.04
CA ALA A 37 -11.73 25.80 11.27
C ALA A 37 -10.43 25.16 10.78
N LEU A 38 -9.74 24.39 11.62
CA LEU A 38 -8.49 23.70 11.30
C LEU A 38 -8.67 22.62 10.23
N SER A 39 -9.77 21.88 10.31
CA SER A 39 -10.04 20.77 9.39
C SER A 39 -10.51 21.23 8.02
N ALA A 40 -11.11 22.42 7.90
CA ALA A 40 -11.69 22.92 6.66
C ALA A 40 -12.62 21.89 5.97
N GLY A 41 -13.35 21.10 6.76
CA GLY A 41 -14.26 20.05 6.29
C GLY A 41 -13.64 18.65 6.12
N ASP A 42 -12.32 18.49 6.32
CA ASP A 42 -11.68 17.18 6.31
C ASP A 42 -11.92 16.42 7.63
N LYS A 43 -12.67 15.33 7.55
CA LYS A 43 -13.06 14.51 8.70
C LYS A 43 -11.89 13.88 9.43
N LEU A 44 -10.83 13.51 8.71
CA LEU A 44 -9.64 12.90 9.31
C LEU A 44 -8.82 13.96 10.04
N ILE A 45 -8.63 15.14 9.45
CA ILE A 45 -7.93 16.24 10.11
C ILE A 45 -8.71 16.68 11.35
N TYR A 46 -10.05 16.75 11.27
CA TYR A 46 -10.89 17.05 12.42
C TYR A 46 -10.69 16.05 13.56
N SER A 47 -10.74 14.75 13.28
CA SER A 47 -10.57 13.72 14.32
C SER A 47 -9.17 13.72 14.92
N VAL A 48 -8.13 13.88 14.10
CA VAL A 48 -6.74 13.98 14.54
C VAL A 48 -6.52 15.23 15.39
N ALA A 49 -6.97 16.41 14.94
CA ALA A 49 -6.81 17.66 15.67
C ALA A 49 -7.51 17.60 17.03
N ARG A 50 -8.74 17.11 17.04
CA ARG A 50 -9.52 16.94 18.26
C ARG A 50 -8.82 16.01 19.25
N HIS A 51 -8.37 14.84 18.82
CA HIS A 51 -7.67 13.90 19.70
C HIS A 51 -6.31 14.45 20.16
N ALA A 52 -5.51 14.98 19.24
CA ALA A 52 -4.17 15.49 19.52
C ALA A 52 -4.13 16.68 20.48
N CYS A 53 -5.19 17.49 20.53
CA CYS A 53 -5.33 18.61 21.46
C CYS A 53 -5.79 18.17 22.86
N LEU A 54 -6.61 17.11 22.94
CA LEU A 54 -7.09 16.57 24.23
C LEU A 54 -6.03 15.65 24.88
N SER A 55 -5.19 15.00 24.07
CA SER A 55 -4.03 14.24 24.53
C SER A 55 -2.88 15.17 24.95
N GLY A 56 -3.02 15.77 26.14
CA GLY A 56 -1.98 16.60 26.75
C GLY A 56 -0.67 15.84 26.97
N LEU A 57 0.46 16.53 26.82
CA LEU A 57 1.79 16.00 27.12
C LEU A 57 2.28 16.52 28.46
N THR A 58 2.97 15.67 29.22
CA THR A 58 3.50 16.00 30.56
C THR A 58 5.01 16.12 30.60
N THR A 59 5.72 15.58 29.60
CA THR A 59 7.18 15.56 29.55
C THR A 59 7.72 16.62 28.58
N VAL A 60 8.82 17.28 28.97
CA VAL A 60 9.45 18.33 28.14
C VAL A 60 10.00 17.73 26.85
N GLU A 61 10.48 16.49 26.91
CA GLU A 61 11.05 15.74 25.80
C GLU A 61 10.00 15.47 24.71
N GLU A 62 8.81 14.97 25.07
CA GLU A 62 7.72 14.75 24.11
C GLU A 62 7.21 16.06 23.50
N ILE A 63 7.15 17.13 24.31
CA ILE A 63 6.72 18.46 23.83
C ILE A 63 7.71 18.98 22.79
N LYS A 64 9.02 18.95 23.09
CA LYS A 64 10.07 19.39 22.15
C LYS A 64 10.03 18.57 20.87
N PHE A 65 9.90 17.24 20.98
CA PHE A 65 9.79 16.37 19.81
C PHE A 65 8.63 16.77 18.88
N ARG A 66 7.43 17.01 19.41
CA ARG A 66 6.29 17.49 18.59
C ARG A 66 6.52 18.88 18.01
N GLN A 67 7.14 19.78 18.76
CA GLN A 67 7.43 21.14 18.31
C GLN A 67 8.47 21.17 17.17
N ASP A 68 9.49 20.32 17.24
CA ASP A 68 10.50 20.21 16.17
C ASP A 68 9.85 19.71 14.86
N ILE A 69 8.98 18.71 14.95
CA ILE A 69 8.23 18.19 13.80
C ILE A 69 7.28 19.25 13.25
N LEU A 70 6.57 19.98 14.12
CA LEU A 70 5.71 21.08 13.71
C LEU A 70 6.49 22.19 13.01
N SER A 71 7.69 22.53 13.50
CA SER A 71 8.57 23.54 12.89
C SER A 71 8.94 23.17 11.45
N ASP A 72 9.35 21.92 11.23
CA ASP A 72 9.63 21.41 9.89
C ASP A 72 8.38 21.38 9.00
N ALA A 73 7.23 20.98 9.54
CA ALA A 73 5.97 20.94 8.80
C ALA A 73 5.50 22.33 8.35
N ILE A 74 5.71 23.35 9.19
CA ILE A 74 5.43 24.76 8.86
C ILE A 74 6.43 25.28 7.81
N ARG A 75 7.70 24.82 7.87
CA ARG A 75 8.74 25.22 6.92
C ARG A 75 8.51 24.65 5.52
N TYR A 76 8.00 23.42 5.42
CA TYR A 76 7.79 22.72 4.14
C TYR A 76 6.33 22.26 3.95
N PRO A 77 5.35 23.19 3.98
CA PRO A 77 3.93 22.84 4.01
C PRO A 77 3.46 22.10 2.75
N GLU A 78 4.04 22.43 1.59
CA GLU A 78 3.70 21.79 0.32
C GLU A 78 4.16 20.32 0.27
N VAL A 79 5.29 19.98 0.91
CA VAL A 79 5.74 18.59 1.01
C VAL A 79 4.77 17.78 1.86
N ILE A 80 4.35 18.32 3.01
CA ILE A 80 3.39 17.65 3.91
C ILE A 80 2.04 17.45 3.24
N LYS A 81 1.51 18.47 2.55
CA LYS A 81 0.27 18.35 1.77
C LYS A 81 0.38 17.29 0.68
N ASN A 82 1.52 17.21 0.00
CA ASN A 82 1.73 16.19 -1.03
C ASN A 82 1.75 14.78 -0.44
N ILE A 83 2.38 14.57 0.72
CA ILE A 83 2.34 13.27 1.42
C ILE A 83 0.89 12.93 1.80
N TYR A 84 0.17 13.88 2.38
CA TYR A 84 -1.24 13.69 2.77
C TYR A 84 -2.11 13.31 1.57
N ASN A 85 -2.06 14.10 0.49
CA ASN A 85 -2.84 13.89 -0.72
C ASN A 85 -2.54 12.54 -1.36
N LEU A 86 -1.26 12.16 -1.45
CA LEU A 86 -0.84 10.87 -2.00
C LEU A 86 -1.43 9.69 -1.21
N THR A 87 -1.48 9.79 0.12
CA THR A 87 -2.14 8.77 0.94
C THR A 87 -3.66 8.78 0.81
N GLY A 88 -4.28 9.96 0.66
CA GLY A 88 -5.72 10.10 0.43
C GLY A 88 -6.16 9.51 -0.91
N GLU A 89 -5.38 9.74 -1.98
CA GLU A 89 -5.62 9.18 -3.31
C GLU A 89 -5.64 7.63 -3.29
N CYS A 90 -4.79 7.01 -2.47
CA CYS A 90 -4.78 5.56 -2.24
C CYS A 90 -6.10 5.04 -1.68
N ILE A 91 -6.63 5.69 -0.65
CA ILE A 91 -7.87 5.29 0.00
C ILE A 91 -9.07 5.48 -0.92
N GLU A 92 -9.13 6.58 -1.66
CA GLU A 92 -10.24 6.87 -2.57
C GLU A 92 -10.24 5.96 -3.81
N MET A 93 -9.06 5.64 -4.36
CA MET A 93 -8.93 4.69 -5.47
C MET A 93 -9.34 3.28 -5.05
N GLU A 94 -8.95 2.85 -3.84
CA GLU A 94 -9.35 1.55 -3.28
C GLU A 94 -10.88 1.45 -3.19
N LYS A 95 -11.54 2.42 -2.55
CA LYS A 95 -13.00 2.44 -2.43
C LYS A 95 -13.68 2.32 -3.79
N LYS A 96 -13.23 3.08 -4.79
CA LYS A 96 -13.79 3.01 -6.15
C LYS A 96 -13.57 1.62 -6.76
N THR A 97 -12.35 1.11 -6.74
CA THR A 97 -12.01 -0.14 -7.43
C THR A 97 -12.62 -1.37 -6.76
N LEU A 98 -12.70 -1.41 -5.44
CA LEU A 98 -13.40 -2.46 -4.70
C LEU A 98 -14.91 -2.40 -4.98
N ASN A 99 -15.50 -1.19 -4.99
CA ASN A 99 -16.94 -1.02 -5.21
C ASN A 99 -17.40 -1.38 -6.63
N PHE A 100 -16.54 -1.27 -7.65
CA PHE A 100 -16.91 -1.55 -9.05
C PHE A 100 -16.29 -2.83 -9.62
N GLY A 101 -15.12 -3.26 -9.16
CA GLY A 101 -14.30 -4.26 -9.83
C GLY A 101 -14.31 -5.66 -9.21
N LEU A 102 -14.68 -5.81 -7.93
CA LEU A 102 -14.68 -7.10 -7.23
C LEU A 102 -16.02 -7.83 -7.21
N PHE A 103 -17.12 -7.17 -7.61
CA PHE A 103 -18.44 -7.81 -7.71
C PHE A 103 -18.66 -8.58 -9.02
N SER A 104 -17.60 -8.81 -9.81
CA SER A 104 -17.66 -9.60 -11.03
C SER A 104 -17.60 -11.09 -10.70
N ASN A 105 -18.51 -11.88 -11.28
CA ASN A 105 -18.50 -13.35 -11.15
C ASN A 105 -17.41 -14.04 -12.01
N TYR A 106 -16.59 -13.27 -12.74
CA TYR A 106 -15.54 -13.80 -13.60
C TYR A 106 -14.17 -13.72 -12.93
N PRO A 107 -13.49 -14.87 -12.67
CA PRO A 107 -12.19 -14.90 -12.00
C PRO A 107 -11.10 -14.04 -12.67
N SER A 108 -11.11 -13.93 -14.00
CA SER A 108 -10.18 -13.09 -14.76
C SER A 108 -10.39 -11.60 -14.48
N SER A 109 -11.64 -11.16 -14.32
CA SER A 109 -12.00 -9.79 -13.98
C SER A 109 -11.56 -9.43 -12.56
N VAL A 110 -11.79 -10.33 -11.60
CA VAL A 110 -11.37 -10.17 -10.20
C VAL A 110 -9.84 -10.03 -10.11
N LEU A 111 -9.10 -10.90 -10.80
CA LEU A 111 -7.65 -10.84 -10.87
C LEU A 111 -7.15 -9.53 -11.49
N HIS A 112 -7.72 -9.13 -12.62
CA HIS A 112 -7.32 -7.90 -13.30
C HIS A 112 -7.55 -6.67 -12.41
N SER A 113 -8.69 -6.61 -11.73
CA SER A 113 -9.00 -5.56 -10.76
C SER A 113 -7.98 -5.54 -9.62
N ALA A 114 -7.70 -6.69 -8.99
CA ALA A 114 -6.72 -6.81 -7.91
C ALA A 114 -5.30 -6.37 -8.34
N ILE A 115 -4.86 -6.76 -9.55
CA ILE A 115 -3.57 -6.32 -10.09
C ILE A 115 -3.51 -4.81 -10.28
N ASN A 116 -4.61 -4.19 -10.71
CA ASN A 116 -4.64 -2.74 -10.92
C ASN A 116 -4.59 -1.98 -9.59
N VAL A 117 -5.29 -2.45 -8.57
CA VAL A 117 -5.17 -1.93 -7.20
C VAL A 117 -3.72 -2.03 -6.71
N LEU A 118 -3.09 -3.20 -6.85
CA LEU A 118 -1.70 -3.39 -6.43
C LEU A 118 -0.71 -2.49 -7.18
N LYS A 119 -0.88 -2.30 -8.50
CA LYS A 119 -0.05 -1.37 -9.29
C LYS A 119 -0.20 0.07 -8.80
N PHE A 120 -1.42 0.48 -8.47
CA PHE A 120 -1.69 1.83 -7.99
C PHE A 120 -1.00 2.06 -6.64
N TYR A 121 -1.14 1.16 -5.67
CA TYR A 121 -0.39 1.25 -4.41
C TYR A 121 1.11 1.26 -4.64
N PHE A 122 1.60 0.39 -5.52
CA PHE A 122 3.02 0.33 -5.84
C PHE A 122 3.56 1.64 -6.45
N SER A 123 2.78 2.29 -7.31
CA SER A 123 3.13 3.61 -7.86
C SER A 123 3.20 4.68 -6.77
N ASN A 124 2.27 4.66 -5.83
CA ASN A 124 2.25 5.59 -4.69
C ASN A 124 3.41 5.35 -3.73
N LEU A 125 3.73 4.09 -3.41
CA LEU A 125 4.92 3.76 -2.60
C LEU A 125 6.21 4.25 -3.28
N LYS A 126 6.33 4.11 -4.60
CA LYS A 126 7.45 4.68 -5.36
C LYS A 126 7.51 6.21 -5.26
N ALA A 127 6.38 6.88 -5.38
CA ALA A 127 6.33 8.33 -5.25
C ALA A 127 6.72 8.78 -3.84
N LEU A 128 6.27 8.09 -2.77
CA LEU A 128 6.70 8.35 -1.40
C LEU A 128 8.21 8.15 -1.22
N ARG A 129 8.77 7.06 -1.77
CA ARG A 129 10.22 6.85 -1.76
C ARG A 129 10.97 7.99 -2.45
N ASN A 130 10.54 8.39 -3.64
CA ASN A 130 11.18 9.47 -4.39
C ASN A 130 11.12 10.81 -3.62
N MET A 131 10.06 11.04 -2.84
CA MET A 131 9.97 12.20 -1.95
C MET A 131 10.97 12.08 -0.80
N ALA A 132 11.11 10.91 -0.18
CA ALA A 132 12.12 10.67 0.84
C ALA A 132 13.53 10.94 0.32
N ASP A 133 13.87 10.42 -0.86
CA ASP A 133 15.18 10.63 -1.50
C ASP A 133 15.47 12.11 -1.78
N ARG A 134 14.44 12.90 -2.10
CA ARG A 134 14.58 14.32 -2.38
C ARG A 134 14.72 15.18 -1.12
N TYR A 135 13.90 14.91 -0.11
CA TYR A 135 13.71 15.84 1.00
C TYR A 135 14.42 15.44 2.31
N ILE A 136 15.02 14.24 2.40
CA ILE A 136 15.65 13.76 3.64
C ILE A 136 16.69 14.73 4.22
N THR A 137 17.42 15.46 3.37
CA THR A 137 18.44 16.43 3.79
C THR A 137 17.89 17.83 4.10
N GLU A 138 16.64 18.11 3.74
CA GLU A 138 16.00 19.43 3.95
C GLU A 138 15.32 19.54 5.32
N PHE A 139 14.89 18.41 5.88
CA PHE A 139 14.25 18.29 7.18
C PHE A 139 15.27 18.12 8.30
N THR A 140 14.99 18.69 9.47
CA THR A 140 15.95 18.73 10.60
C THR A 140 15.45 18.02 11.84
N SER A 141 14.14 17.89 11.99
CA SER A 141 13.51 17.19 13.10
C SER A 141 13.84 15.70 13.09
N GLU A 142 14.09 15.15 14.27
CA GLU A 142 14.39 13.73 14.44
C GLU A 142 13.29 12.85 13.82
N GLY A 143 12.01 13.22 14.00
CA GLY A 143 10.87 12.46 13.49
C GLY A 143 10.82 12.37 11.96
N PHE A 144 10.96 13.48 11.23
CA PHE A 144 10.95 13.43 9.76
C PHE A 144 12.17 12.72 9.19
N VAL A 145 13.36 12.92 9.80
CA VAL A 145 14.57 12.19 9.40
C VAL A 145 14.40 10.68 9.59
N GLN A 146 13.84 10.24 10.72
CA GLN A 146 13.53 8.83 10.96
C GLN A 146 12.49 8.30 9.96
N PHE A 147 11.43 9.06 9.71
CA PHE A 147 10.37 8.69 8.76
C PHE A 147 10.90 8.49 7.34
N PHE A 148 11.67 9.44 6.81
CA PHE A 148 12.26 9.32 5.47
C PHE A 148 13.31 8.22 5.40
N SER A 149 14.15 8.06 6.44
CA SER A 149 15.12 6.95 6.51
C SER A 149 14.43 5.59 6.51
N MET A 150 13.32 5.45 7.26
CA MET A 150 12.50 4.23 7.23
C MET A 150 11.95 3.98 5.82
N LEU A 151 11.43 5.00 5.14
CA LEU A 151 10.92 4.86 3.77
C LEU A 151 11.99 4.34 2.81
N GLN A 152 13.20 4.90 2.86
CA GLN A 152 14.31 4.46 2.01
C GLN A 152 14.73 3.02 2.29
N LYS A 153 14.78 2.64 3.57
CA LYS A 153 15.18 1.30 4.01
C LYS A 153 14.15 0.24 3.63
N GLU A 154 12.87 0.49 3.89
CA GLU A 154 11.79 -0.47 3.67
C GLU A 154 11.40 -0.57 2.18
N LEU A 155 11.61 0.50 1.41
CA LEU A 155 11.32 0.55 -0.02
C LEU A 155 12.59 0.55 -0.86
N ASP A 156 13.57 -0.30 -0.52
CA ASP A 156 14.82 -0.39 -1.27
C ASP A 156 14.64 -0.81 -2.75
N GLU A 157 15.69 -0.68 -3.55
CA GLU A 157 15.63 -0.99 -4.99
C GLU A 157 15.33 -2.47 -5.26
N GLY A 158 15.83 -3.38 -4.41
CA GLY A 158 15.63 -4.82 -4.55
C GLY A 158 14.19 -5.22 -4.32
N TYR A 159 13.56 -4.65 -3.29
CA TYR A 159 12.15 -4.80 -2.98
C TYR A 159 11.28 -4.27 -4.13
N LEU A 160 11.53 -3.03 -4.58
CA LEU A 160 10.78 -2.44 -5.69
C LEU A 160 10.92 -3.26 -6.97
N ALA A 161 12.13 -3.75 -7.29
CA ALA A 161 12.36 -4.61 -8.45
C ALA A 161 11.57 -5.93 -8.34
N THR A 162 11.57 -6.54 -7.15
CA THR A 162 10.87 -7.80 -6.88
C THR A 162 9.36 -7.65 -7.06
N VAL A 163 8.75 -6.62 -6.46
CA VAL A 163 7.30 -6.35 -6.59
C VAL A 163 6.94 -6.04 -8.03
N SER A 164 7.75 -5.23 -8.73
CA SER A 164 7.54 -4.95 -10.15
C SER A 164 7.58 -6.23 -11.00
N GLY A 165 8.50 -7.14 -10.72
CA GLY A 165 8.58 -8.45 -11.38
C GLY A 165 7.33 -9.30 -11.14
N HIS A 166 6.87 -9.39 -9.89
CA HIS A 166 5.65 -10.12 -9.54
C HIS A 166 4.40 -9.54 -10.23
N LEU A 167 4.26 -8.22 -10.27
CA LEU A 167 3.14 -7.56 -10.96
C LEU A 167 3.13 -7.81 -12.47
N GLN A 168 4.30 -7.97 -13.11
CA GLN A 168 4.37 -8.35 -14.52
C GLN A 168 4.01 -9.82 -14.75
N LEU A 169 4.44 -10.72 -13.85
CA LEU A 169 4.10 -12.14 -13.92
C LEU A 169 2.59 -12.38 -13.75
N LEU A 170 1.96 -11.68 -12.81
CA LEU A 170 0.53 -11.82 -12.50
C LEU A 170 -0.40 -11.37 -13.64
N LYS A 171 0.08 -10.56 -14.58
CA LYS A 171 -0.71 -10.19 -15.77
C LYS A 171 -0.92 -11.37 -16.73
N PHE A 172 -0.19 -12.47 -16.55
CA PHE A 172 -0.31 -13.68 -17.37
C PHE A 172 -0.31 -13.42 -18.89
N HIS A 173 0.48 -12.46 -19.36
CA HIS A 173 0.59 -12.17 -20.82
C HIS A 173 0.97 -13.41 -21.65
N SER A 174 1.65 -14.38 -21.03
CA SER A 174 2.06 -15.64 -21.66
C SER A 174 1.12 -16.82 -21.33
N GLY A 175 -0.06 -16.54 -20.77
CA GLY A 175 -0.97 -17.54 -20.22
C GLY A 175 -0.59 -17.98 -18.81
N VAL A 176 -1.23 -19.04 -18.33
CA VAL A 176 -1.03 -19.63 -17.00
C VAL A 176 -0.61 -21.10 -17.18
N LEU A 177 0.43 -21.54 -16.49
CA LEU A 177 0.79 -22.96 -16.44
C LEU A 177 0.11 -23.60 -15.22
N ILE A 178 -0.80 -24.53 -15.45
CA ILE A 178 -1.53 -25.23 -14.38
C ILE A 178 -1.28 -26.73 -14.55
N SER A 179 -0.81 -27.39 -13.49
CA SER A 179 -0.77 -28.85 -13.43
C SER A 179 -2.01 -29.35 -12.69
N ALA A 180 -2.64 -30.40 -13.18
CA ALA A 180 -3.76 -31.08 -12.52
C ALA A 180 -3.50 -32.58 -12.44
N ARG A 181 -4.06 -33.23 -11.42
CA ARG A 181 -4.10 -34.70 -11.29
C ARG A 181 -5.37 -35.21 -11.93
N LEU A 182 -5.30 -36.33 -12.64
CA LEU A 182 -6.50 -36.99 -13.15
C LEU A 182 -7.26 -37.64 -11.99
N GLY A 183 -8.51 -37.23 -11.80
CA GLY A 183 -9.48 -37.81 -10.88
C GLY A 183 -10.43 -38.78 -11.58
N GLN A 184 -11.46 -39.23 -10.84
CA GLN A 184 -12.47 -40.14 -11.37
C GLN A 184 -13.23 -39.50 -12.55
N GLY A 185 -13.47 -40.28 -13.60
CA GLY A 185 -14.17 -39.80 -14.80
C GLY A 185 -13.34 -38.86 -15.69
N ASN A 186 -12.00 -38.93 -15.63
CA ASN A 186 -11.08 -38.03 -16.36
C ASN A 186 -11.23 -36.54 -16.00
N SER A 187 -11.82 -36.24 -14.83
CA SER A 187 -11.89 -34.88 -14.31
C SER A 187 -10.55 -34.44 -13.76
N GLY A 188 -10.15 -33.19 -14.00
CA GLY A 188 -8.96 -32.62 -13.37
C GLY A 188 -9.22 -32.30 -11.89
N THR A 189 -8.34 -32.76 -11.01
CA THR A 189 -8.36 -32.53 -9.56
C THR A 189 -6.99 -32.02 -9.11
N ASN A 190 -6.88 -31.38 -7.93
CA ASN A 190 -5.60 -30.84 -7.42
C ASN A 190 -4.89 -29.90 -8.41
N TYR A 191 -5.58 -28.86 -8.88
CA TYR A 191 -4.99 -27.83 -9.73
C TYR A 191 -3.91 -27.07 -8.95
N VAL A 192 -2.71 -27.00 -9.52
CA VAL A 192 -1.56 -26.28 -8.95
C VAL A 192 -1.03 -25.30 -9.99
N LEU A 193 -0.94 -24.03 -9.59
CA LEU A 193 -0.33 -22.98 -10.39
C LEU A 193 1.20 -23.15 -10.42
N ARG A 194 1.77 -23.24 -11.63
CA ARG A 194 3.21 -23.44 -11.85
C ARG A 194 3.83 -22.18 -12.44
N ARG A 195 5.08 -21.92 -12.08
CA ARG A 195 5.89 -20.87 -12.70
C ARG A 195 6.37 -21.35 -14.06
N PHE A 196 6.28 -20.50 -15.08
CA PHE A 196 6.91 -20.80 -16.37
C PHE A 196 8.42 -20.91 -16.17
N PRO A 197 9.08 -21.96 -16.69
CA PRO A 197 10.53 -22.01 -16.71
C PRO A 197 11.06 -20.80 -17.50
N PRO A 198 12.20 -20.22 -17.08
CA PRO A 198 12.80 -19.11 -17.80
C PRO A 198 13.02 -19.50 -19.25
N ALA A 199 12.67 -18.60 -20.16
CA ALA A 199 12.76 -18.79 -21.60
C ALA A 199 14.15 -19.26 -22.04
N ARG A 200 14.33 -20.57 -22.28
CA ARG A 200 15.46 -21.11 -23.03
C ARG A 200 15.00 -21.37 -24.46
N GLY A 201 15.45 -20.53 -25.40
CA GLY A 201 15.33 -20.75 -26.85
C GLY A 201 13.95 -20.50 -27.48
N ASN A 202 13.93 -20.74 -28.80
CA ASN A 202 12.77 -20.55 -29.69
C ASN A 202 11.58 -21.43 -29.28
N TRP A 203 10.37 -20.97 -29.60
CA TRP A 203 9.11 -21.66 -29.25
C TRP A 203 9.05 -23.12 -29.73
N LEU A 204 9.69 -23.45 -30.86
CA LEU A 204 9.83 -24.81 -31.37
C LEU A 204 10.65 -25.70 -30.43
N VAL A 205 11.74 -25.17 -29.87
CA VAL A 205 12.58 -25.89 -28.90
C VAL A 205 11.79 -26.21 -27.64
N ARG A 206 10.85 -25.34 -27.23
CA ARG A 206 10.01 -25.55 -26.05
C ARG A 206 8.99 -26.69 -26.19
N LEU A 207 8.52 -26.97 -27.40
CA LEU A 207 7.61 -28.09 -27.68
C LEU A 207 8.33 -29.44 -27.73
N PHE A 208 9.65 -29.44 -27.98
CA PHE A 208 10.45 -30.65 -28.16
C PHE A 208 11.59 -30.79 -27.15
N SER A 209 11.58 -30.02 -26.06
CA SER A 209 12.59 -30.12 -24.99
C SER A 209 12.31 -31.35 -24.10
N PRO A 210 13.28 -32.26 -23.88
CA PRO A 210 13.08 -33.49 -23.10
C PRO A 210 12.87 -33.26 -21.59
N ASP A 211 13.24 -32.09 -21.07
CA ASP A 211 13.19 -31.77 -19.62
C ASP A 211 11.76 -31.60 -19.05
N LEU A 212 10.73 -31.81 -19.87
CA LEU A 212 9.32 -31.88 -19.46
C LEU A 212 8.80 -33.31 -19.25
N LEU A 213 9.64 -34.33 -19.46
CA LEU A 213 9.25 -35.73 -19.35
C LEU A 213 10.10 -36.42 -18.28
N PHE A 214 9.73 -36.28 -17.00
CA PHE A 214 9.76 -37.35 -15.97
C PHE A 214 9.36 -36.82 -14.58
N ILE A 215 8.12 -36.35 -14.45
CA ILE A 215 7.34 -36.41 -13.20
C ILE A 215 5.91 -36.73 -13.66
N PRO A 216 5.18 -37.72 -13.09
CA PRO A 216 3.92 -38.22 -13.65
C PRO A 216 2.78 -37.23 -13.41
N TYR A 217 2.77 -36.12 -14.14
CA TYR A 217 1.70 -35.13 -14.16
C TYR A 217 1.61 -34.60 -15.58
N ILE A 218 0.52 -34.93 -16.26
CA ILE A 218 0.23 -34.47 -17.62
C ILE A 218 0.04 -32.95 -17.55
N SER A 219 0.99 -32.21 -18.13
CA SER A 219 0.88 -30.79 -18.40
C SER A 219 -0.15 -30.58 -19.51
N LEU A 220 -1.36 -30.15 -19.14
CA LEU A 220 -2.36 -29.75 -20.13
C LEU A 220 -1.97 -28.40 -20.73
N LEU A 221 -1.98 -28.38 -22.06
CA LEU A 221 -1.70 -27.29 -22.99
C LEU A 221 -2.12 -25.90 -22.46
N GLY A 222 -1.21 -24.92 -22.53
CA GLY A 222 -1.52 -23.53 -22.24
C GLY A 222 -2.61 -23.00 -23.16
N MET A 223 -3.77 -22.65 -22.59
CA MET A 223 -4.88 -22.05 -23.31
C MET A 223 -4.56 -20.58 -23.57
N ARG A 224 -4.22 -20.26 -24.83
CA ARG A 224 -4.03 -18.89 -25.31
C ARG A 224 -5.41 -18.26 -25.49
N MET A 225 -5.86 -17.43 -24.55
CA MET A 225 -7.07 -16.64 -24.75
C MET A 225 -6.78 -15.59 -25.83
N ALA A 226 -7.41 -15.73 -26.99
CA ALA A 226 -7.42 -14.73 -28.05
C ALA A 226 -8.30 -13.54 -27.60
N PRO A 227 -8.01 -12.30 -28.05
CA PRO A 227 -8.92 -11.18 -27.86
C PRO A 227 -10.09 -11.32 -28.82
N GLU A 228 -11.32 -11.40 -28.30
CA GLU A 228 -12.51 -11.07 -29.07
C GLU A 228 -12.67 -9.55 -29.15
N HIS A 229 -13.21 -9.10 -30.28
CA HIS A 229 -13.26 -7.72 -30.80
C HIS A 229 -13.82 -6.66 -29.85
#